data_AF-V2YCR9-F1
#
_entry.id   AF-V2YCR9-F1
#
_cell.length_a   1.000
_cell.length_b   1.000
_cell.length_c   1.000
_cell.angle_alpha   90.00
_cell.angle_beta   90.00
_cell.angle_gamma   90.00
#
_symmetry.space_group_name_H-M   'P 1'
#
loop_
_entity.id
_entity.type
_entity.pdbx_description
1 polymer ?
#
loop_
_entity_poly.entity_id
_entity_poly.type
_entity_poly.pdbx_seq_one_letter_code
_entity_poly.pdbx_strand_id
1 'polypeptide(L)'
;MSELHRKSEVADVGKPEVSSFKEIKPETDMTVSEAKSFVNSLFKETHDASDGYYNSYETRSSNIPVDGIRGQWEGKRGESKYIPSNETEEGRAARDKLAEKDMDGVEYRYAEPDFSECAEATVEIDDMTENRFDYTDADGNEKQGNFSQADAKCAEQWNAIEKDGRSDWTAADVRDWRRENECSWHERCDTRTMDLVSRDIHGYFGHYGGCAECKVRDATNVDGGGFDE
;
A
#
# COMPACT_ATOMS: atom_id res chain seq x y z
N MET A 1 54.01 -19.71 -64.88
CA MET A 1 52.59 -20.12 -64.79
C MET A 1 52.40 -20.50 -63.33
N SER A 2 51.80 -19.71 -62.45
CA SER A 2 50.51 -19.01 -62.56
C SER A 2 50.43 -17.83 -61.56
N GLU A 3 50.16 -16.66 -62.13
CA GLU A 3 49.27 -15.57 -61.66
C GLU A 3 49.28 -15.09 -60.20
N LEU A 4 49.85 -13.88 -60.04
CA LEU A 4 49.44 -12.89 -59.04
C LEU A 4 47.92 -12.66 -59.13
N HIS A 5 47.20 -12.93 -58.05
CA HIS A 5 45.88 -12.36 -57.81
C HIS A 5 45.98 -11.29 -56.72
N ARG A 6 46.01 -10.03 -57.17
CA ARG A 6 45.85 -8.82 -56.36
C ARG A 6 44.39 -8.77 -55.89
N LYS A 7 44.15 -8.95 -54.58
CA LYS A 7 42.85 -8.62 -53.99
C LYS A 7 42.77 -7.11 -53.75
N SER A 8 41.68 -6.51 -54.20
CA SER A 8 41.33 -5.10 -54.10
C SER A 8 41.01 -4.70 -52.66
N GLU A 9 41.65 -3.63 -52.20
CA GLU A 9 41.36 -2.94 -50.94
C GLU A 9 39.95 -2.32 -51.05
N VAL A 10 39.07 -2.64 -50.10
CA VAL A 10 37.72 -2.06 -50.01
C VAL A 10 37.85 -0.71 -49.32
N ALA A 11 37.43 0.36 -49.99
CA ALA A 11 37.41 1.70 -49.40
C ALA A 11 36.38 1.76 -48.26
N ASP A 12 36.81 2.31 -47.11
CA ASP A 12 35.98 2.56 -45.95
C ASP A 12 34.90 3.62 -46.30
N VAL A 13 33.64 3.21 -46.32
CA VAL A 13 32.51 4.12 -46.53
C VAL A 13 32.21 4.77 -45.19
N GLY A 14 32.62 6.03 -45.04
CA GLY A 14 32.31 6.84 -43.86
C GLY A 14 30.83 6.81 -43.53
N LYS A 15 30.50 6.53 -42.26
CA LYS A 15 29.13 6.59 -41.74
C LYS A 15 28.52 7.95 -42.10
N PRO A 16 27.27 8.01 -42.61
CA PRO A 16 26.60 9.29 -42.77
C PRO A 16 26.38 9.88 -41.37
N GLU A 17 26.98 11.05 -41.11
CA GLU A 17 26.60 11.84 -39.96
C GLU A 17 25.16 12.32 -40.17
N VAL A 18 24.22 11.70 -39.45
CA VAL A 18 22.83 12.13 -39.41
C VAL A 18 22.78 13.40 -38.56
N SER A 19 22.98 14.55 -39.19
CA SER A 19 22.95 15.87 -38.55
C SER A 19 21.54 16.43 -38.34
N SER A 20 20.49 15.69 -38.73
CA SER A 20 19.12 16.18 -38.82
C SER A 20 18.34 16.26 -37.51
N PHE A 21 18.95 16.00 -36.35
CA PHE A 21 18.28 16.07 -35.05
C PHE A 21 18.69 17.28 -34.18
N LYS A 22 19.57 18.16 -34.68
CA LYS A 22 20.11 19.27 -33.87
C LYS A 22 19.13 20.44 -33.65
N GLU A 23 17.98 20.45 -34.31
CA GLU A 23 17.09 21.62 -34.33
C GLU A 23 15.62 21.31 -33.99
N ILE A 24 15.34 20.25 -33.24
CA ILE A 24 14.01 20.08 -32.65
C ILE A 24 13.92 21.03 -31.45
N LYS A 25 13.29 22.19 -31.64
CA LYS A 25 12.93 23.11 -30.55
C LYS A 25 11.48 22.85 -30.14
N PRO A 26 11.16 22.82 -28.84
CA PRO A 26 9.78 22.69 -28.38
C PRO A 26 8.95 23.88 -28.88
N GLU A 27 7.69 23.62 -29.27
CA GLU A 27 6.75 24.67 -29.73
C GLU A 27 6.32 25.64 -28.61
N THR A 28 6.66 25.33 -27.36
CA THR A 28 6.36 26.14 -26.18
C THR A 28 7.66 26.66 -25.55
N ASP A 29 7.61 27.86 -24.96
CA ASP A 29 8.73 28.50 -24.21
C ASP A 29 9.14 27.75 -22.93
N MET A 30 8.74 26.48 -22.79
CA MET A 30 9.02 25.66 -21.63
C MET A 30 10.50 25.26 -21.63
N THR A 31 11.20 25.65 -20.57
CA THR A 31 12.59 25.28 -20.38
C THR A 31 12.73 23.78 -20.12
N VAL A 32 13.90 23.21 -20.39
CA VAL A 32 14.20 21.79 -20.08
C VAL A 32 14.03 21.49 -18.58
N SER A 33 14.28 22.47 -17.72
CA SER A 33 14.06 22.35 -16.27
C SER A 33 12.56 22.26 -15.94
N GLU A 34 11.73 23.09 -16.57
CA GLU A 34 10.28 23.06 -16.40
C GLU A 34 9.69 21.78 -17.00
N ALA A 35 10.15 21.33 -18.16
CA ALA A 35 9.74 20.06 -18.75
C ALA A 35 10.14 18.87 -17.85
N LYS A 36 11.35 18.88 -17.28
CA LYS A 36 11.77 17.88 -16.29
C LYS A 36 10.94 17.96 -15.02
N SER A 37 10.62 19.16 -14.55
CA SER A 37 9.76 19.33 -13.36
C SER A 37 8.34 18.87 -13.63
N PHE A 38 7.82 19.11 -14.84
CA PHE A 38 6.50 18.66 -15.27
C PHE A 38 6.46 17.14 -15.41
N VAL A 39 7.42 16.53 -16.10
CA VAL A 39 7.55 15.07 -16.21
C VAL A 39 7.76 14.44 -14.85
N ASN A 40 8.64 14.99 -14.00
CA ASN A 40 8.80 14.51 -12.64
C ASN A 40 7.53 14.70 -11.81
N SER A 41 6.76 15.78 -11.98
CA SER A 41 5.46 15.95 -11.33
C SER A 41 4.40 14.98 -11.87
N LEU A 42 4.49 14.60 -13.13
CA LEU A 42 3.58 13.68 -13.80
C LEU A 42 3.83 12.22 -13.35
N PHE A 43 5.06 11.89 -12.99
CA PHE A 43 5.49 10.53 -12.58
C PHE A 43 5.95 10.42 -11.11
N LYS A 44 5.85 11.47 -10.28
CA LYS A 44 6.31 11.43 -8.89
C LYS A 44 5.43 10.62 -7.95
N GLU A 45 4.19 10.33 -8.35
CA GLU A 45 3.21 9.63 -7.51
C GLU A 45 2.34 8.66 -8.34
N THR A 46 2.91 7.99 -9.34
CA THR A 46 2.27 6.77 -9.83
C THR A 46 2.73 5.63 -8.93
N HIS A 47 2.04 5.46 -7.80
CA HIS A 47 2.01 4.15 -7.19
C HIS A 47 1.35 3.23 -8.22
N ASP A 48 2.13 2.28 -8.74
CA ASP A 48 1.62 1.31 -9.68
C ASP A 48 0.54 0.47 -8.98
N ALA A 49 -0.46 -0.01 -9.72
CA ALA A 49 -1.41 -0.99 -9.19
C ALA A 49 -0.70 -2.24 -8.60
N SER A 50 0.57 -2.47 -8.96
CA SER A 50 1.42 -3.51 -8.36
C SER A 50 1.77 -3.26 -6.89
N ASP A 51 1.68 -2.03 -6.41
CA ASP A 51 1.92 -1.66 -5.00
C ASP A 51 0.62 -1.74 -4.16
N GLY A 52 -0.49 -2.21 -4.75
CA GLY A 52 -1.79 -2.40 -4.10
C GLY A 52 -2.69 -1.15 -4.04
N TYR A 53 -2.20 0.02 -4.45
CA TYR A 53 -3.00 1.24 -4.49
C TYR A 53 -3.89 1.32 -5.74
N TYR A 54 -5.06 0.66 -5.70
CA TYR A 54 -6.06 0.68 -6.78
C TYR A 54 -6.97 1.93 -6.71
N ASN A 55 -7.23 2.46 -5.51
CA ASN A 55 -7.95 3.71 -5.30
C ASN A 55 -7.02 4.91 -5.50
N SER A 56 -7.55 5.96 -6.13
CA SER A 56 -6.81 7.22 -6.31
C SER A 56 -6.41 7.85 -4.96
N TYR A 57 -5.33 8.63 -4.94
CA TYR A 57 -4.95 9.41 -3.76
C TYR A 57 -6.07 10.35 -3.27
N GLU A 58 -6.84 10.95 -4.19
CA GLU A 58 -7.97 11.81 -3.83
C GLU A 58 -9.06 11.03 -3.10
N THR A 59 -9.40 9.83 -3.59
CA THR A 59 -10.37 8.94 -2.95
C THR A 59 -9.93 8.58 -1.53
N ARG A 60 -8.67 8.19 -1.34
CA ARG A 60 -8.13 7.81 -0.02
C ARG A 60 -8.06 9.01 0.92
N SER A 61 -7.61 10.16 0.42
CA SER A 61 -7.56 11.43 1.14
C SER A 61 -8.94 11.94 1.59
N SER A 62 -10.02 11.48 0.97
CA SER A 62 -11.37 11.86 1.38
C SER A 62 -11.76 11.29 2.76
N ASN A 63 -11.11 10.21 3.21
CA ASN A 63 -11.44 9.51 4.46
C ASN A 63 -10.38 9.62 5.56
N ILE A 64 -9.30 10.40 5.36
CA ILE A 64 -8.29 10.63 6.40
C ILE A 64 -8.68 11.81 7.31
N PRO A 65 -8.14 11.91 8.54
CA PRO A 65 -8.48 12.97 9.47
C PRO A 65 -8.26 14.38 8.90
N VAL A 66 -9.04 15.34 9.38
CA VAL A 66 -8.85 16.79 9.14
C VAL A 66 -8.44 17.46 10.44
N ASP A 67 -7.76 18.60 10.35
CA ASP A 67 -7.48 19.43 11.53
C ASP A 67 -8.78 19.88 12.19
N GLY A 68 -8.80 19.88 13.53
CA GLY A 68 -9.93 20.37 14.30
C GLY A 68 -10.01 19.70 15.67
N ILE A 69 -11.24 19.49 16.14
CA ILE A 69 -11.51 18.97 17.50
C ILE A 69 -10.91 17.58 17.74
N ARG A 70 -10.70 16.80 16.67
CA ARG A 70 -10.09 15.45 16.72
C ARG A 70 -8.55 15.47 16.67
N GLY A 71 -7.91 16.60 16.48
CA GLY A 71 -6.44 16.64 16.40
C GLY A 71 -5.95 17.43 15.20
N GLN A 72 -4.67 17.25 14.92
CA GLN A 72 -3.95 18.09 13.98
C GLN A 72 -2.82 17.35 13.26
N TRP A 73 -2.59 17.71 12.00
CA TRP A 73 -1.42 17.28 11.23
C TRP A 73 -0.19 18.10 11.60
N GLU A 74 0.97 17.46 11.71
CA GLU A 74 2.25 18.17 11.89
C GLU A 74 2.73 18.81 10.57
N GLY A 75 2.25 18.32 9.43
CA GLY A 75 2.64 18.78 8.10
C GLY A 75 1.52 18.65 7.07
N LYS A 76 1.88 18.22 5.85
CA LYS A 76 0.90 18.03 4.77
C LYS A 76 -0.07 16.89 5.14
N ARG A 77 -1.37 17.17 5.13
CA ARG A 77 -2.43 16.17 5.35
C ARG A 77 -2.27 14.98 4.41
N GLY A 78 -2.18 13.78 4.99
CA GLY A 78 -1.97 12.51 4.27
C GLY A 78 -0.51 12.15 3.98
N GLU A 79 0.44 13.03 4.31
CA GLU A 79 1.88 12.86 4.07
C GLU A 79 2.74 13.27 5.28
N SER A 80 2.16 13.20 6.47
CA SER A 80 2.82 13.56 7.73
C SER A 80 2.10 12.91 8.91
N LYS A 81 2.59 13.13 10.12
CA LYS A 81 1.93 12.64 11.34
C LYS A 81 0.62 13.35 11.63
N TYR A 82 -0.39 12.58 12.01
CA TYR A 82 -1.59 13.08 12.66
C TYR A 82 -1.52 12.83 14.17
N ILE A 83 -1.70 13.89 14.96
CA ILE A 83 -1.68 13.84 16.42
C ILE A 83 -3.12 13.98 16.93
N PRO A 84 -3.67 12.95 17.61
CA PRO A 84 -5.00 13.04 18.21
C PRO A 84 -5.12 14.16 19.25
N SER A 85 -6.32 14.71 19.37
CA SER A 85 -6.63 15.69 20.43
C SER A 85 -6.98 15.03 21.76
N ASN A 86 -6.64 15.67 22.87
CA ASN A 86 -7.11 15.28 24.20
C ASN A 86 -8.52 15.82 24.52
N GLU A 87 -9.14 16.59 23.62
CA GLU A 87 -10.43 17.23 23.86
C GLU A 87 -11.61 16.26 23.76
N THR A 88 -11.50 15.21 22.95
CA THR A 88 -12.54 14.17 22.82
C THR A 88 -12.18 12.91 23.60
N GLU A 89 -13.19 12.12 23.95
CA GLU A 89 -12.97 10.85 24.65
C GLU A 89 -12.21 9.84 23.77
N GLU A 90 -12.58 9.76 22.49
CA GLU A 90 -11.93 8.88 21.53
C GLU A 90 -10.48 9.28 21.29
N GLY A 91 -10.18 10.59 21.34
CA GLY A 91 -8.83 11.09 21.16
C GLY A 91 -7.94 10.82 22.37
N ARG A 92 -8.50 10.89 23.59
CA ARG A 92 -7.81 10.44 24.80
C ARG A 92 -7.54 8.94 24.76
N ALA A 93 -8.55 8.12 24.43
CA ALA A 93 -8.38 6.67 24.32
C ALA A 93 -7.30 6.27 23.30
N ALA A 94 -7.33 6.87 22.10
CA ALA A 94 -6.31 6.64 21.08
C ALA A 94 -4.90 7.04 21.56
N ARG A 95 -4.77 8.16 22.28
CA ARG A 95 -3.48 8.62 22.82
C ARG A 95 -2.96 7.76 23.93
N ASP A 96 -3.82 7.30 24.84
CA ASP A 96 -3.42 6.40 25.91
C ASP A 96 -2.85 5.11 25.32
N LYS A 97 -3.48 4.57 24.26
CA LYS A 97 -2.98 3.41 23.53
C LYS A 97 -1.71 3.66 22.73
N LEU A 98 -1.54 4.83 22.12
CA LEU A 98 -0.28 5.20 21.47
C LEU A 98 0.85 5.37 22.49
N ALA A 99 0.56 5.94 23.66
CA ALA A 99 1.54 6.13 24.72
C ALA A 99 2.06 4.81 25.30
N GLU A 100 1.24 3.75 25.33
CA GLU A 100 1.69 2.37 25.65
C GLU A 100 2.79 1.86 24.69
N LYS A 101 2.91 2.47 23.51
CA LYS A 101 3.89 2.17 22.45
C LYS A 101 4.95 3.27 22.28
N ASP A 102 5.06 4.20 23.23
CA ASP A 102 5.95 5.37 23.16
C ASP A 102 5.68 6.29 21.95
N MET A 103 4.43 6.34 21.48
CA MET A 103 3.99 7.15 20.33
C MET A 103 3.02 8.28 20.77
N ASP A 104 2.99 9.37 20.02
CA ASP A 104 2.08 10.52 20.23
C ASP A 104 1.12 10.79 19.06
N GLY A 105 1.30 10.07 17.95
CA GLY A 105 0.50 10.16 16.73
C GLY A 105 0.86 9.05 15.77
N VAL A 106 0.22 9.05 14.60
CA VAL A 106 0.46 8.06 13.54
C VAL A 106 0.91 8.78 12.29
N GLU A 107 2.01 8.32 11.71
CA GLU A 107 2.51 8.80 10.42
C GLU A 107 1.57 8.35 9.31
N TYR A 108 1.26 9.27 8.38
CA TYR A 108 0.63 8.90 7.13
C TYR A 108 1.60 9.08 5.98
N ARG A 109 1.53 8.14 5.05
CA ARG A 109 2.15 8.25 3.74
C ARG A 109 1.14 7.91 2.68
N TYR A 110 1.06 8.74 1.65
CA TYR A 110 0.14 8.53 0.55
C TYR A 110 -1.33 8.36 1.01
N ALA A 111 -1.77 9.09 2.05
CA ALA A 111 -3.09 8.98 2.68
C ALA A 111 -3.44 7.63 3.33
N GLU A 112 -2.44 6.81 3.66
CA GLU A 112 -2.56 5.60 4.47
C GLU A 112 -1.83 5.77 5.80
N PRO A 113 -2.44 5.41 6.94
CA PRO A 113 -1.77 5.40 8.25
C PRO A 113 -0.79 4.24 8.35
N ASP A 114 0.41 4.50 8.85
CA ASP A 114 1.36 3.43 9.18
C ASP A 114 1.20 2.99 10.64
N PHE A 115 0.54 1.86 10.84
CA PHE A 115 0.35 1.28 12.17
C PHE A 115 1.47 0.33 12.61
N SER A 116 2.52 0.11 11.81
CA SER A 116 3.56 -0.90 12.09
C SER A 116 4.17 -0.76 13.50
N GLU A 117 4.46 0.46 13.91
CA GLU A 117 5.09 0.75 15.20
C GLU A 117 4.15 0.53 16.40
N CYS A 118 2.82 0.57 16.19
CA CYS A 118 1.83 0.33 17.24
C CYS A 118 1.12 -1.03 17.15
N ALA A 119 1.45 -1.84 16.13
CA ALA A 119 0.84 -3.14 15.92
C ALA A 119 1.32 -4.17 16.95
N GLU A 120 0.41 -5.03 17.39
CA GLU A 120 0.71 -6.19 18.25
C GLU A 120 1.30 -7.36 17.44
N ALA A 121 1.00 -7.40 16.15
CA ALA A 121 1.52 -8.33 15.16
C ALA A 121 1.35 -7.74 13.76
N THR A 122 2.28 -8.03 12.87
CA THR A 122 2.17 -7.75 11.43
C THR A 122 2.43 -9.05 10.68
N VAL A 123 1.50 -9.43 9.80
CA VAL A 123 1.55 -10.65 9.01
C VAL A 123 1.16 -10.39 7.55
N GLU A 124 1.63 -11.23 6.64
CA GLU A 124 1.16 -11.25 5.25
C GLU A 124 0.19 -12.42 5.04
N ILE A 125 -0.95 -12.14 4.39
CA ILE A 125 -1.94 -13.15 3.99
C ILE A 125 -1.86 -13.40 2.48
N ASP A 126 -2.26 -14.61 2.06
CA ASP A 126 -2.03 -15.06 0.68
C ASP A 126 -3.10 -14.52 -0.30
N ASP A 127 -4.35 -14.33 0.16
CA ASP A 127 -5.48 -13.92 -0.69
C ASP A 127 -6.33 -12.87 0.01
N MET A 128 -5.86 -11.62 0.08
CA MET A 128 -6.69 -10.53 0.60
C MET A 128 -7.82 -10.20 -0.38
N THR A 129 -9.03 -10.08 0.15
CA THR A 129 -10.24 -9.77 -0.61
C THR A 129 -10.98 -8.57 0.01
N GLU A 130 -12.11 -8.17 -0.60
CA GLU A 130 -13.00 -7.19 0.04
C GLU A 130 -13.73 -7.74 1.30
N ASN A 131 -13.63 -9.05 1.56
CA ASN A 131 -14.34 -9.72 2.64
C ASN A 131 -13.45 -9.89 3.88
N ARG A 132 -13.80 -9.19 4.95
CA ARG A 132 -13.12 -9.33 6.25
C ARG A 132 -13.35 -10.68 6.89
N PHE A 133 -14.57 -11.18 6.77
CA PHE A 133 -15.04 -12.44 7.37
C PHE A 133 -15.17 -13.52 6.30
N ASP A 134 -15.15 -14.78 6.75
CA ASP A 134 -15.40 -15.93 5.88
C ASP A 134 -16.72 -15.77 5.12
N TYR A 135 -16.71 -16.19 3.86
CA TYR A 135 -17.81 -15.97 2.93
C TYR A 135 -17.95 -17.15 1.96
N THR A 136 -19.06 -17.20 1.25
CA THR A 136 -19.28 -18.17 0.17
C THR A 136 -19.15 -17.43 -1.17
N ASP A 137 -18.28 -17.93 -2.05
CA ASP A 137 -18.12 -17.34 -3.39
C ASP A 137 -19.29 -17.66 -4.33
N ALA A 138 -19.26 -17.10 -5.55
CA ALA A 138 -20.33 -17.27 -6.53
C ALA A 138 -20.51 -18.74 -6.98
N ASP A 139 -19.47 -19.56 -6.86
CA ASP A 139 -19.49 -20.98 -7.19
C ASP A 139 -19.96 -21.85 -6.01
N GLY A 140 -20.26 -21.25 -4.85
CA GLY A 140 -20.74 -21.94 -3.66
C GLY A 140 -19.62 -22.50 -2.78
N ASN A 141 -18.36 -22.13 -2.99
CA ASN A 141 -17.25 -22.58 -2.16
C ASN A 141 -17.09 -21.70 -0.92
N GLU A 142 -16.79 -22.31 0.22
CA GLU A 142 -16.40 -21.57 1.42
C GLU A 142 -14.99 -21.00 1.26
N LYS A 143 -14.86 -19.69 1.49
CA LYS A 143 -13.62 -18.93 1.39
C LYS A 143 -13.30 -18.30 2.75
N GLN A 144 -12.03 -18.35 3.12
CA GLN A 144 -11.56 -17.65 4.31
C GLN A 144 -11.52 -16.15 4.06
N GLY A 145 -12.10 -15.38 4.97
CA GLY A 145 -11.96 -13.93 4.98
C GLY A 145 -10.58 -13.51 5.47
N ASN A 146 -10.28 -12.23 5.29
CA ASN A 146 -8.97 -11.66 5.64
C ASN A 146 -8.62 -11.91 7.13
N PHE A 147 -9.59 -11.81 8.04
CA PHE A 147 -9.35 -11.99 9.46
C PHE A 147 -8.96 -13.43 9.82
N SER A 148 -9.61 -14.43 9.20
CA SER A 148 -9.31 -15.84 9.44
C SER A 148 -7.92 -16.21 8.91
N GLN A 149 -7.55 -15.68 7.75
CA GLN A 149 -6.20 -15.84 7.20
C GLN A 149 -5.14 -15.20 8.12
N ALA A 150 -5.40 -13.97 8.58
CA ALA A 150 -4.49 -13.25 9.47
C ALA A 150 -4.34 -13.93 10.84
N ASP A 151 -5.43 -14.43 11.42
CA ASP A 151 -5.41 -15.18 12.66
C ASP A 151 -4.54 -16.45 12.55
N ALA A 152 -4.59 -17.15 11.41
CA ALA A 152 -3.75 -18.32 11.16
C ALA A 152 -2.26 -17.95 11.04
N LYS A 153 -1.91 -16.94 10.23
CA LYS A 153 -0.51 -16.48 10.06
C LYS A 153 0.07 -15.93 11.36
N CYS A 154 -0.75 -15.23 12.14
CA CYS A 154 -0.35 -14.70 13.44
C CYS A 154 -0.09 -15.82 14.45
N ALA A 155 -0.90 -16.89 14.45
CA ALA A 155 -0.65 -18.06 15.30
C ALA A 155 0.70 -18.72 14.97
N GLU A 156 1.04 -18.86 13.68
CA GLU A 156 2.35 -19.35 13.24
C GLU A 156 3.49 -18.45 13.74
N GLN A 157 3.36 -17.13 13.56
CA GLN A 157 4.33 -16.14 14.02
C GLN A 157 4.54 -16.18 15.54
N TRP A 158 3.45 -16.21 16.31
CA TRP A 158 3.47 -16.24 17.77
C TRP A 158 4.05 -17.54 18.33
N ASN A 159 3.77 -18.67 17.67
CA ASN A 159 4.38 -19.95 18.02
C ASN A 159 5.89 -19.95 17.79
N ALA A 160 6.36 -19.33 16.70
CA ALA A 160 7.79 -19.26 16.40
C ALA A 160 8.60 -18.44 17.42
N ILE A 161 7.96 -17.46 18.08
CA ILE A 161 8.59 -16.63 19.12
C ILE A 161 8.21 -17.03 20.55
N GLU A 162 7.51 -18.14 20.72
CA GLU A 162 6.99 -18.63 22.01
C GLU A 162 6.23 -17.54 22.80
N LYS A 163 5.37 -16.78 22.10
CA LYS A 163 4.62 -15.66 22.72
C LYS A 163 3.88 -16.14 23.96
N ASP A 164 4.02 -15.39 25.05
CA ASP A 164 3.44 -15.69 26.37
C ASP A 164 3.91 -17.03 26.95
N GLY A 165 5.07 -17.53 26.52
CA GLY A 165 5.68 -18.78 26.99
C GLY A 165 5.03 -20.04 26.42
N ARG A 166 4.28 -19.94 25.32
CA ARG A 166 3.61 -21.06 24.66
C ARG A 166 3.87 -21.07 23.16
N SER A 167 3.78 -22.26 22.56
CA SER A 167 4.06 -22.51 21.13
C SER A 167 2.98 -23.33 20.45
N ASP A 168 1.76 -23.30 21.00
CA ASP A 168 0.58 -24.05 20.55
C ASP A 168 -0.63 -23.11 20.30
N TRP A 169 -0.38 -21.84 19.98
CA TRP A 169 -1.38 -20.91 19.50
C TRP A 169 -2.11 -21.46 18.28
N THR A 170 -3.43 -21.39 18.31
CA THR A 170 -4.30 -21.66 17.16
C THR A 170 -4.89 -20.35 16.62
N ALA A 171 -5.40 -20.37 15.39
CA ALA A 171 -6.14 -19.22 14.84
C ALA A 171 -7.32 -18.80 15.75
N ALA A 172 -7.97 -19.76 16.41
CA ALA A 172 -9.05 -19.47 17.37
C ALA A 172 -8.53 -18.74 18.62
N ASP A 173 -7.36 -19.14 19.15
CA ASP A 173 -6.73 -18.45 20.27
C ASP A 173 -6.37 -17.00 19.91
N VAL A 174 -5.82 -16.78 18.71
CA VAL A 174 -5.51 -15.42 18.23
C VAL A 174 -6.80 -14.59 18.11
N ARG A 175 -7.84 -15.13 17.49
CA ARG A 175 -9.14 -14.46 17.36
C ARG A 175 -9.70 -14.03 18.72
N ASP A 176 -9.63 -14.92 19.70
CA ASP A 176 -10.17 -14.68 21.04
C ASP A 176 -9.28 -13.68 21.80
N TRP A 177 -7.95 -13.79 21.69
CA TRP A 177 -7.00 -12.81 22.21
C TRP A 177 -7.28 -11.40 21.68
N ARG A 178 -7.54 -11.25 20.37
CA ARG A 178 -7.87 -9.93 19.79
C ARG A 178 -9.14 -9.34 20.38
N ARG A 179 -10.15 -10.17 20.64
CA ARG A 179 -11.42 -9.72 21.23
C ARG A 179 -11.22 -9.27 22.67
N GLU A 180 -10.44 -10.03 23.43
CA GLU A 180 -10.11 -9.76 24.84
C GLU A 180 -9.23 -8.52 25.01
N ASN A 181 -8.28 -8.30 24.09
CA ASN A 181 -7.36 -7.15 24.10
C ASN A 181 -7.86 -5.98 23.24
N GLU A 182 -9.13 -6.05 22.82
CA GLU A 182 -9.79 -5.02 22.02
C GLU A 182 -9.06 -4.58 20.75
N CYS A 183 -8.40 -5.51 20.08
CA CYS A 183 -7.69 -5.28 18.83
C CYS A 183 -8.50 -5.74 17.60
N SER A 184 -8.23 -5.14 16.45
CA SER A 184 -8.75 -5.51 15.14
C SER A 184 -7.62 -5.63 14.14
N TRP A 185 -7.80 -6.48 13.14
CA TRP A 185 -6.92 -6.44 11.98
C TRP A 185 -7.22 -5.19 11.13
N HIS A 186 -6.17 -4.51 10.72
CA HIS A 186 -6.15 -3.50 9.69
C HIS A 186 -5.59 -4.13 8.42
N GLU A 187 -6.38 -4.13 7.35
CA GLU A 187 -5.92 -4.48 6.01
C GLU A 187 -5.14 -3.31 5.40
N ARG A 188 -3.83 -3.44 5.14
CA ARG A 188 -3.05 -2.41 4.45
C ARG A 188 -3.44 -2.30 2.98
N CYS A 189 -3.22 -1.14 2.38
CA CYS A 189 -3.50 -0.88 0.97
C CYS A 189 -2.65 -1.74 0.01
N ASP A 190 -1.55 -2.34 0.46
CA ASP A 190 -0.73 -3.23 -0.39
C ASP A 190 -1.44 -4.55 -0.78
N THR A 191 -2.66 -4.76 -0.28
CA THR A 191 -3.53 -5.92 -0.53
C THR A 191 -2.96 -7.26 -0.04
N ARG A 192 -2.09 -7.25 0.96
CA ARG A 192 -1.55 -8.49 1.57
C ARG A 192 -1.15 -8.36 3.03
N THR A 193 -0.73 -7.19 3.48
CA THR A 193 -0.25 -6.99 4.84
C THR A 193 -1.41 -6.69 5.79
N MET A 194 -1.36 -7.31 6.96
CA MET A 194 -2.35 -7.21 8.03
C MET A 194 -1.65 -6.76 9.30
N ASP A 195 -2.08 -5.64 9.88
CA ASP A 195 -1.60 -5.18 11.19
C ASP A 195 -2.65 -5.44 12.26
N LEU A 196 -2.26 -6.03 13.38
CA LEU A 196 -3.12 -6.19 14.53
C LEU A 196 -3.03 -4.95 15.42
N VAL A 197 -4.07 -4.12 15.42
CA VAL A 197 -4.02 -2.80 16.05
C VAL A 197 -5.15 -2.65 17.07
N SER A 198 -4.90 -1.94 18.16
CA SER A 198 -5.96 -1.54 19.11
C SER A 198 -7.13 -0.86 18.37
N ARG A 199 -8.37 -1.22 18.73
CA ARG A 199 -9.57 -0.61 18.14
C ARG A 199 -9.67 0.89 18.39
N ASP A 200 -9.11 1.38 19.51
CA ASP A 200 -9.07 2.82 19.79
C ASP A 200 -8.16 3.56 18.82
N ILE A 201 -7.00 2.99 18.48
CA ILE A 201 -6.11 3.55 17.46
C ILE A 201 -6.78 3.40 16.08
N HIS A 202 -7.08 2.17 15.67
CA HIS A 202 -7.59 1.86 14.33
C HIS A 202 -8.87 2.64 13.99
N GLY A 203 -9.79 2.78 14.94
CA GLY A 203 -11.03 3.53 14.75
C GLY A 203 -10.87 5.05 14.76
N TYR A 204 -9.78 5.57 15.32
CA TYR A 204 -9.56 7.02 15.40
C TYR A 204 -9.00 7.61 14.12
N PHE A 205 -8.02 6.91 13.55
CA PHE A 205 -7.27 7.31 12.37
C PHE A 205 -8.03 6.88 11.12
N GLY A 206 -8.88 7.75 10.57
CA GLY A 206 -9.64 7.46 9.35
C GLY A 206 -8.73 7.11 8.16
N HIS A 207 -9.14 6.15 7.35
CA HIS A 207 -8.36 5.68 6.20
C HIS A 207 -9.18 4.85 5.22
N TYR A 208 -8.63 4.69 4.02
CA TYR A 208 -8.93 3.53 3.17
C TYR A 208 -7.94 2.42 3.51
N GLY A 209 -8.35 1.17 3.37
CA GLY A 209 -7.49 0.01 3.61
C GLY A 209 -7.69 -1.04 2.53
N GLY A 210 -6.98 -2.16 2.65
CA GLY A 210 -6.89 -3.23 1.66
C GLY A 210 -8.23 -3.77 1.18
N CYS A 211 -9.27 -3.87 2.02
CA CYS A 211 -10.59 -4.28 1.53
C CYS A 211 -11.15 -3.34 0.44
N ALA A 212 -10.95 -2.03 0.59
CA ALA A 212 -11.41 -1.06 -0.40
C ALA A 212 -10.56 -1.09 -1.68
N GLU A 213 -9.28 -1.43 -1.55
CA GLU A 213 -8.38 -1.66 -2.67
C GLU A 213 -8.76 -2.92 -3.45
N CYS A 214 -8.93 -4.06 -2.76
CA CYS A 214 -9.39 -5.31 -3.35
C CYS A 214 -10.73 -5.15 -4.06
N LYS A 215 -11.66 -4.36 -3.51
CA LYS A 215 -12.94 -4.08 -4.17
C LYS A 215 -12.76 -3.43 -5.55
N VAL A 216 -11.84 -2.47 -5.68
CA VAL A 216 -11.56 -1.82 -6.98
C VAL A 216 -10.82 -2.79 -7.90
N ARG A 217 -9.80 -3.48 -7.39
CA ARG A 217 -9.06 -4.52 -8.12
C ARG A 217 -10.01 -5.55 -8.73
N ASP A 218 -10.88 -6.10 -7.91
CA ASP A 218 -11.72 -7.23 -8.29
C ASP A 218 -12.88 -6.79 -9.18
N ALA A 219 -13.37 -5.55 -9.05
CA ALA A 219 -14.35 -4.97 -9.98
C ALA A 219 -13.80 -4.80 -11.40
N THR A 220 -12.52 -4.42 -11.55
CA THR A 220 -11.89 -4.26 -12.88
C THR A 220 -11.69 -5.58 -13.63
N ASN A 221 -11.65 -6.71 -12.92
CA ASN A 221 -11.51 -8.04 -13.50
C ASN A 221 -12.83 -8.62 -14.04
N VAL A 222 -13.99 -8.02 -13.71
CA VAL A 222 -15.30 -8.50 -14.19
C VAL A 222 -15.62 -7.99 -15.61
N ASP A 223 -15.08 -6.84 -16.02
CA ASP A 223 -15.34 -6.25 -17.34
C ASP A 223 -14.32 -6.66 -18.44
N GLY A 224 -13.29 -7.44 -18.10
CA GLY A 224 -12.21 -7.86 -19.01
C GLY A 224 -12.40 -9.21 -19.73
N GLY A 225 -13.55 -9.87 -19.57
CA GLY A 225 -13.82 -11.21 -20.10
C GLY A 225 -14.44 -11.22 -21.50
N GLY A 226 -13.77 -10.60 -22.49
CA GLY A 226 -14.28 -10.53 -23.86
C GLY A 226 -13.20 -10.26 -24.91
N PHE A 227 -12.16 -11.09 -24.95
CA PHE A 227 -11.40 -11.32 -26.17
C PHE A 227 -11.57 -12.77 -26.55
N ASP A 228 -12.55 -13.00 -27.43
CA ASP A 228 -12.75 -14.24 -28.13
C ASP A 228 -11.52 -14.50 -29.02
N GLU A 229 -10.83 -15.63 -28.83
CA GLU A 229 -10.03 -16.27 -29.89
C GLU A 229 -10.91 -17.27 -30.67
#